data_AF-A0A7S2T0M7-F1
#
_entry.id   AF-A0A7S2T0M7-F1
#
_cell.length_a   1.000
_cell.length_b   1.000
_cell.length_c   1.000
_cell.angle_alpha   90.00
_cell.angle_beta   90.00
_cell.angle_gamma   90.00
#
_symmetry.space_group_name_H-M   'P 1'
#
loop_
_entity.id
_entity.type
_entity.pdbx_description
1 polymer ?
#
loop_
_entity_poly.entity_id
_entity_poly.type
_entity_poly.pdbx_seq_one_letter_code
_entity_poly.pdbx_strand_id
1 'polypeptide(L)'
;RGGYGSLESSYESMNLQPLPLYSVSTDTVMMSSICATSEGRIFLGGENGHIYELSYSVGDNWRNKRCSLVCHSKNLLNMVIPTFLRGAPSPVEQLIIDEERGIMYARTRASTIQVFDLGEDRRANP
;
A
#
# COMPACT_ATOMS: atom_id res chain seq x y z
N ARG A 1 55.70 -10.28 14.57
CA ARG A 1 55.09 -9.59 13.42
C ARG A 1 53.61 -9.99 13.38
N GLY A 2 52.73 -9.20 13.99
CA GLY A 2 51.29 -9.41 13.94
C GLY A 2 50.73 -8.77 12.67
N GLY A 3 50.03 -9.56 11.84
CA GLY A 3 49.29 -9.04 10.70
C GLY A 3 47.94 -8.52 11.16
N TYR A 4 47.71 -7.22 11.02
CA TYR A 4 46.36 -6.65 11.08
C TYR A 4 45.64 -7.05 9.78
N GLY A 5 44.76 -8.04 9.86
CA GLY A 5 43.80 -8.30 8.78
C GLY A 5 42.90 -7.06 8.64
N SER A 6 42.91 -6.45 7.47
CA SER A 6 42.03 -5.33 7.14
C SER A 6 40.58 -5.80 7.17
N LEU A 7 39.82 -5.32 8.15
CA LEU A 7 38.36 -5.37 8.16
C LEU A 7 37.84 -4.42 7.07
N GLU A 8 37.83 -4.84 5.81
CA GLU A 8 36.98 -4.16 4.82
C GLU A 8 35.53 -4.57 5.11
N SER A 9 34.78 -3.66 5.75
CA SER A 9 33.32 -3.75 5.76
C SER A 9 32.84 -3.67 4.32
N SER A 10 32.37 -4.79 3.78
CA SER A 10 31.74 -4.88 2.46
C SER A 10 30.44 -4.08 2.46
N TYR A 11 30.49 -2.85 1.95
CA TYR A 11 29.29 -2.09 1.64
C TYR A 11 28.71 -2.60 0.33
N GLU A 12 27.44 -3.02 0.35
CA GLU A 12 26.71 -3.29 -0.90
C GLU A 12 26.36 -1.97 -1.60
N SER A 13 26.51 -1.93 -2.92
CA SER A 13 26.16 -0.75 -3.71
C SER A 13 24.67 -0.74 -4.04
N MET A 14 24.03 0.43 -3.93
CA MET A 14 22.63 0.63 -4.30
C MET A 14 22.54 1.20 -5.71
N ASN A 15 21.79 0.53 -6.60
CA ASN A 15 21.54 0.99 -7.95
C ASN A 15 20.04 1.30 -8.11
N LEU A 16 19.71 2.50 -8.59
CA LEU A 16 18.33 2.93 -8.82
C LEU A 16 18.06 3.02 -10.32
N GLN A 17 17.05 2.30 -10.79
CA GLN A 17 16.62 2.29 -12.18
C GLN A 17 15.24 2.95 -12.29
N PRO A 18 15.08 4.03 -13.08
CA PRO A 18 13.78 4.62 -13.32
C PRO A 18 12.84 3.65 -14.03
N LEU A 19 11.62 3.52 -13.52
CA LEU A 19 10.57 2.64 -14.06
C LEU A 19 9.34 3.47 -14.47
N PRO A 20 9.41 4.30 -15.53
CA PRO A 20 8.36 5.27 -15.87
C PRO A 20 7.01 4.63 -16.23
N LEU A 21 7.01 3.36 -16.65
CA LEU A 21 5.79 2.61 -16.97
C LEU A 21 5.06 2.11 -15.70
N TYR A 22 5.70 2.23 -14.53
CA TYR A 22 5.17 1.89 -13.22
C TYR A 22 4.80 3.16 -12.45
N SER A 23 4.03 4.02 -13.11
CA SER A 23 3.54 5.28 -12.56
C SER A 23 2.05 5.41 -12.82
N VAL A 24 1.32 5.92 -11.83
CA VAL A 24 -0.11 6.17 -11.91
C VAL A 24 -0.45 7.45 -11.14
N SER A 25 -1.40 8.23 -11.67
CA SER A 25 -1.96 9.41 -11.00
C SER A 25 -2.65 9.01 -9.70
N THR A 26 -2.49 9.82 -8.64
CA THR A 26 -3.26 9.69 -7.41
C THR A 26 -4.56 10.51 -7.43
N ASP A 27 -4.92 11.07 -8.59
CA ASP A 27 -6.13 11.85 -8.83
C ASP A 27 -6.36 12.93 -7.77
N THR A 28 -5.30 13.71 -7.50
CA THR A 28 -5.23 14.82 -6.52
C THR A 28 -5.24 14.42 -5.04
N VAL A 29 -5.35 13.13 -4.73
CA VAL A 29 -5.28 12.64 -3.35
C VAL A 29 -3.81 12.56 -2.92
N MET A 30 -3.47 13.20 -1.80
CA MET A 30 -2.18 13.03 -1.16
C MET A 30 -2.15 11.69 -0.40
N MET A 31 -1.15 10.86 -0.67
CA MET A 31 -0.92 9.61 0.05
C MET A 31 -0.13 9.91 1.31
N SER A 32 -0.70 9.58 2.47
CA SER A 32 -0.19 9.90 3.81
C SER A 32 0.48 8.71 4.50
N SER A 33 0.26 7.48 4.03
CA SER A 33 0.89 6.27 4.55
C SER A 33 1.06 5.22 3.46
N ILE A 34 2.05 4.33 3.65
CA ILE A 34 2.36 3.22 2.75
C ILE A 34 2.75 1.98 3.57
N CYS A 35 2.33 0.81 3.12
CA CYS A 35 2.88 -0.47 3.57
C CYS A 35 2.92 -1.46 2.40
N ALA A 36 3.70 -2.53 2.57
CA ALA A 36 3.80 -3.57 1.57
C ALA A 36 3.80 -4.95 2.24
N THR A 37 3.23 -5.92 1.53
CA THR A 37 3.30 -7.32 1.93
C THR A 37 4.62 -7.95 1.48
N SER A 38 5.00 -9.06 2.11
CA SER A 38 6.11 -9.91 1.71
C SER A 38 6.00 -10.43 0.26
N GLU A 39 4.78 -10.54 -0.26
CA GLU A 39 4.45 -10.95 -1.64
C GLU A 39 4.45 -9.77 -2.64
N GLY A 40 4.77 -8.56 -2.19
CA GLY A 40 4.95 -7.39 -3.06
C GLY A 40 3.70 -6.54 -3.31
N ARG A 41 2.53 -6.87 -2.74
CA ARG A 41 1.37 -5.96 -2.79
C ARG A 41 1.68 -4.68 -2.03
N ILE A 42 1.31 -3.53 -2.58
CA ILE A 42 1.58 -2.20 -2.01
C ILE A 42 0.26 -1.51 -1.69
N PHE A 43 0.06 -1.11 -0.44
CA PHE A 43 -1.10 -0.36 0.02
C PHE A 43 -0.74 1.06 0.40
N LEU A 44 -1.68 1.97 0.16
CA LEU A 44 -1.53 3.40 0.37
C LEU A 44 -2.75 3.92 1.14
N GLY A 45 -2.50 4.75 2.14
CA GLY A 45 -3.52 5.51 2.84
C GLY A 45 -3.58 6.93 2.32
N GLY A 46 -4.78 7.45 2.04
CA GLY A 46 -4.98 8.82 1.56
C GLY A 46 -5.40 9.81 2.64
N GLU A 47 -5.11 11.09 2.43
CA GLU A 47 -5.65 12.21 3.23
C GLU A 47 -7.19 12.28 3.18
N ASN A 48 -7.82 11.66 2.19
CA ASN A 48 -9.28 11.55 2.11
C ASN A 48 -9.87 10.36 2.89
N GLY A 49 -9.05 9.67 3.70
CA GLY A 49 -9.50 8.54 4.53
C GLY A 49 -9.73 7.24 3.77
N HIS A 50 -9.32 7.17 2.51
CA HIS A 50 -9.43 5.99 1.69
C HIS A 50 -8.14 5.16 1.68
N ILE A 51 -8.32 3.84 1.57
CA ILE A 51 -7.26 2.88 1.28
C ILE A 51 -7.21 2.60 -0.22
N TYR A 52 -6.00 2.55 -0.75
CA TYR A 52 -5.68 2.22 -2.12
C TYR A 52 -4.67 1.07 -2.18
N GLU A 53 -4.71 0.27 -3.24
CA GLU A 53 -3.69 -0.68 -3.62
C GLU A 53 -3.04 -0.21 -4.94
N LEU A 54 -1.72 -0.09 -4.94
CA LEU A 54 -0.94 0.14 -6.15
C LEU A 54 -0.72 -1.22 -6.82
N SER A 55 -1.55 -1.52 -7.81
CA SER A 55 -1.44 -2.75 -8.60
C SER A 55 -0.49 -2.54 -9.77
N TYR A 56 0.43 -3.47 -9.94
CA TYR A 56 1.41 -3.44 -11.02
C TYR A 56 1.62 -4.84 -11.62
N SER A 57 1.89 -4.89 -12.93
CA SER A 57 2.07 -6.15 -13.65
C SER A 57 3.12 -6.01 -14.76
N VAL A 58 3.62 -7.13 -15.28
CA VAL A 58 4.61 -7.11 -16.37
C VAL A 58 3.94 -6.77 -17.71
N GLY A 59 2.69 -7.20 -17.91
CA GLY A 59 1.91 -6.97 -19.12
C GLY A 59 1.23 -5.61 -19.15
N ASP A 60 0.97 -5.11 -20.34
CA ASP A 60 0.07 -3.98 -20.56
C ASP A 60 -0.89 -4.36 -21.67
N ASN A 61 -2.19 -4.29 -21.41
CA ASN A 61 -3.20 -4.47 -22.43
C ASN A 61 -4.35 -3.49 -22.21
N TRP A 62 -5.22 -3.36 -23.21
CA TRP A 62 -6.28 -2.34 -23.18
C TRP A 62 -7.26 -2.46 -22.01
N ARG A 63 -7.33 -3.63 -21.34
CA ARG A 63 -8.13 -3.86 -20.12
C ARG A 63 -7.31 -3.78 -18.83
N ASN A 64 -6.07 -4.26 -18.85
CA ASN A 64 -5.19 -4.35 -17.70
C ASN A 64 -4.00 -3.44 -17.93
N LYS A 65 -4.06 -2.26 -17.31
CA LYS A 65 -2.93 -1.33 -17.29
C LYS A 65 -1.79 -1.93 -16.47
N ARG A 66 -0.56 -1.75 -16.96
CA ARG A 66 0.67 -2.13 -16.25
C ARG A 66 0.78 -1.58 -14.83
N CYS A 67 0.23 -0.39 -14.58
CA CYS A 67 0.22 0.24 -13.27
C CYS A 67 -1.13 0.92 -13.05
N SER A 68 -1.79 0.59 -11.94
CA SER A 68 -3.11 1.12 -11.60
C SER A 68 -3.23 1.35 -10.10
N LEU A 69 -4.05 2.33 -9.73
CA LEU A 69 -4.37 2.64 -8.35
C LEU A 69 -5.82 2.22 -8.07
N VAL A 70 -5.99 1.13 -7.33
CA VAL A 70 -7.29 0.55 -7.01
C VAL A 70 -7.73 1.05 -5.64
N CYS A 71 -8.93 1.62 -5.52
CA CYS A 71 -9.45 2.07 -4.23
C CYS A 71 -10.35 0.99 -3.60
N HIS A 72 -9.88 0.36 -2.52
CA HIS A 72 -10.60 -0.74 -1.85
C HIS A 72 -11.66 -0.28 -0.86
N SER A 73 -11.51 0.93 -0.35
CA SER A 73 -12.50 1.54 0.55
C SER A 73 -13.65 2.24 -0.21
N LYS A 74 -13.59 2.29 -1.54
CA LYS A 74 -14.69 2.70 -2.41
C LYS A 74 -15.53 1.47 -2.79
N ASN A 75 -16.26 0.83 -1.87
CA ASN A 75 -17.39 -0.03 -2.26
C ASN A 75 -18.44 -0.31 -1.17
N LEU A 76 -19.69 -0.02 -1.54
CA LEU A 76 -21.04 -0.48 -1.13
C LEU A 76 -21.44 -0.68 0.34
N LEU A 77 -20.59 -1.17 1.27
CA LEU A 77 -21.04 -1.40 2.66
C LEU A 77 -21.34 -0.10 3.42
N ASN A 78 -20.69 1.00 3.03
CA ASN A 78 -21.03 2.32 3.55
C ASN A 78 -22.48 2.72 3.21
N MET A 79 -23.12 2.22 2.14
CA MET A 79 -24.50 2.62 1.78
C MET A 79 -25.54 2.25 2.84
N VAL A 80 -25.27 1.26 3.69
CA VAL A 80 -26.25 0.81 4.69
C VAL A 80 -26.16 1.63 5.98
N ILE A 81 -25.05 2.35 6.21
CA ILE A 81 -24.88 3.23 7.37
C ILE A 81 -25.55 4.57 7.06
N PRO A 82 -26.57 4.98 7.85
CA PRO A 82 -27.20 6.28 7.70
C PRO A 82 -26.17 7.40 7.70
N THR A 83 -26.32 8.36 6.79
CA THR A 83 -25.33 9.43 6.57
C THR A 83 -25.05 10.27 7.82
N PHE A 84 -26.00 10.38 8.75
CA PHE A 84 -25.83 11.08 10.03
C PHE A 84 -24.94 10.34 11.05
N LEU A 85 -24.71 9.02 10.87
CA LEU A 85 -23.74 8.25 11.65
C LEU A 85 -22.37 8.19 10.97
N ARG A 86 -22.25 8.67 9.72
CA ARG A 86 -20.96 8.72 9.04
C ARG A 86 -20.15 9.88 9.61
N GLY A 87 -19.07 9.56 10.33
CA GLY A 87 -18.05 10.53 10.68
C GLY A 87 -17.45 11.17 9.43
N ALA A 88 -16.91 12.38 9.57
CA ALA A 88 -16.15 13.01 8.49
C ALA A 88 -14.97 12.09 8.09
N PRO A 89 -14.65 12.00 6.78
CA PRO A 89 -13.46 11.27 6.34
C PRO A 89 -12.23 11.82 7.07
N SER A 90 -11.38 10.91 7.55
CA SER A 90 -10.20 11.24 8.34
C SER A 90 -8.97 10.61 7.68
N PRO A 91 -7.87 11.37 7.49
CA PRO A 91 -6.64 10.89 6.87
C PRO A 91 -6.15 9.57 7.46
N VAL A 92 -5.67 8.66 6.62
CA VAL A 92 -5.07 7.40 7.06
C VAL A 92 -3.59 7.63 7.37
N GLU A 93 -3.23 7.65 8.65
CA GLU A 93 -1.88 8.00 9.11
C GLU A 93 -0.96 6.80 9.26
N GLN A 94 -1.52 5.61 9.48
CA GLN A 94 -0.72 4.41 9.70
C GLN A 94 -1.36 3.20 9.03
N LEU A 95 -0.52 2.37 8.43
CA LEU A 95 -0.85 1.06 7.89
C LEU A 95 0.13 0.03 8.44
N ILE A 96 -0.39 -1.09 8.93
CA ILE A 96 0.42 -2.19 9.46
C ILE A 96 -0.17 -3.50 8.92
N ILE A 97 0.69 -4.40 8.47
CA ILE A 97 0.32 -5.74 7.99
C ILE A 97 0.72 -6.78 9.03
N ASP A 98 -0.23 -7.62 9.41
CA ASP A 98 0.00 -8.90 10.09
C ASP A 98 -0.02 -10.01 9.03
N GLU A 99 1.18 -10.39 8.58
CA GLU A 99 1.41 -11.40 7.55
C GLU A 99 0.97 -12.80 7.98
N GLU A 100 1.05 -13.10 9.28
CA GLU A 100 0.64 -14.40 9.82
C GLU A 100 -0.86 -14.58 9.61
N ARG A 101 -1.63 -13.54 9.95
CA ARG A 101 -3.10 -13.54 9.89
C ARG A 101 -3.67 -13.11 8.54
N GLY A 102 -2.84 -12.54 7.65
CA GLY A 102 -3.32 -11.96 6.39
C GLY A 102 -4.25 -10.76 6.63
N ILE A 103 -3.94 -9.95 7.66
CA ILE A 103 -4.76 -8.81 8.06
C ILE A 103 -3.96 -7.52 7.89
N MET A 104 -4.60 -6.48 7.38
CA MET A 104 -4.08 -5.12 7.41
C MET A 104 -4.91 -4.25 8.36
N TYR A 105 -4.21 -3.54 9.23
CA TYR A 105 -4.76 -2.52 10.10
C TYR A 105 -4.48 -1.14 9.53
N ALA A 106 -5.50 -0.27 9.54
CA ALA A 106 -5.35 1.13 9.22
C ALA A 106 -5.79 2.00 10.40
N ARG A 107 -4.98 2.99 10.76
CA ARG A 107 -5.32 3.99 11.77
C ARG A 107 -5.53 5.35 11.11
N THR A 108 -6.67 5.97 11.37
CA THR A 108 -6.94 7.34 10.92
C THR A 108 -6.43 8.39 11.93
N ARG A 109 -6.34 9.65 11.50
CA ARG A 109 -6.05 10.81 12.38
C ARG A 109 -7.07 10.96 13.50
N ALA A 110 -8.32 10.57 13.25
CA ALA A 110 -9.40 10.54 14.25
C ALA A 110 -9.29 9.34 15.23
N SER A 111 -8.16 8.61 15.23
CA SER A 111 -7.94 7.42 16.05
C SER A 111 -8.93 6.28 15.82
N THR A 112 -9.54 6.22 14.63
CA THR A 112 -10.33 5.06 14.20
C THR A 112 -9.39 3.98 13.68
N ILE A 113 -9.57 2.74 14.16
CA ILE A 113 -8.89 1.56 13.63
C ILE A 113 -9.85 0.85 12.66
N GLN A 114 -9.38 0.60 11.46
CA GLN A 114 -10.04 -0.22 10.45
C GLN A 114 -9.24 -1.50 10.24
N VAL A 115 -9.94 -2.60 10.00
CA VAL A 115 -9.35 -3.93 9.82
C VAL A 115 -9.78 -4.45 8.46
N PHE A 116 -8.81 -4.89 7.66
CA PHE A 116 -9.02 -5.41 6.32
C PHE A 116 -8.45 -6.82 6.25
N ASP A 117 -9.28 -7.76 5.78
CA ASP A 117 -8.81 -9.07 5.34
C ASP A 117 -8.12 -8.91 3.98
N LEU A 118 -6.91 -9.44 3.84
CA LEU A 118 -6.11 -9.34 2.62
C LEU A 118 -6.47 -10.43 1.58
N GLY A 119 -7.37 -11.35 1.91
CA GLY A 119 -7.82 -12.47 1.07
C GLY A 119 -6.85 -13.66 1.07
N GLU A 120 -7.37 -14.82 0.65
CA GLU A 120 -6.61 -16.08 0.60
C GLU A 120 -5.39 -16.01 -0.32
N ASP A 121 -5.48 -15.24 -1.40
CA ASP A 121 -4.45 -15.31 -2.44
C ASP A 121 -3.11 -14.68 -2.02
N ARG A 122 -3.07 -13.74 -1.06
CA ARG A 122 -1.88 -12.93 -0.67
C ARG A 122 -1.04 -12.36 -1.83
N ARG A 123 -1.46 -12.57 -3.09
CA ARG A 123 -0.77 -12.33 -4.35
C ARG A 123 -1.55 -11.31 -5.15
N ALA A 124 -0.83 -10.55 -5.98
CA ALA A 124 -1.45 -9.73 -7.02
C ALA A 124 -2.09 -10.66 -8.07
N ASN A 125 -3.37 -10.45 -8.39
CA ASN A 125 -4.00 -11.11 -9.52
C ASN A 125 -3.44 -10.47 -10.83
N PRO A 126 -3.02 -11.25 -11.84
CA PRO A 126 -2.41 -10.75 -13.07
C PRO A 126 -3.36 -9.95 -13.99
#